data_AF-A0A2V9GWU7-F1
#
_entry.id   AF-A0A2V9GWU7-F1
#
_cell.length_a   1.000
_cell.length_b   1.000
_cell.length_c   1.000
_cell.angle_alpha   90.00
_cell.angle_beta   90.00
_cell.angle_gamma   90.00
#
_symmetry.space_group_name_H-M   'P 1'
#
loop_
_entity.id
_entity.type
_entity.pdbx_description
1 polymer ?
#
loop_
_entity_poly.entity_id
_entity_poly.type
_entity_poly.pdbx_seq_one_letter_code
_entity_poly.pdbx_strand_id
1 'polypeptide(L)'
;MMPRLVVVGNGMAGVACVEQILKHAPKFEITIFGDETHVNYNRILLSSVLAGEKAANEIQLNGLEWYEKHGIELRLGVRITDVAAERKTVTGDDGSITSFNKLLIATGSTPLIPPMDGVKKEGVFVFQRL
;
A
#
# COMPACT_ATOMS: atom_id res chain seq x y z
N MET A 1 17.34 -14.67 14.81
CA MET A 1 16.20 -14.47 13.87
C MET A 1 16.01 -12.98 13.71
N MET A 2 15.84 -12.47 12.48
CA MET A 2 15.60 -11.04 12.28
C MET A 2 14.16 -10.70 12.70
N PRO A 3 13.91 -9.52 13.29
CA PRO A 3 12.55 -9.11 13.63
C PRO A 3 11.72 -8.90 12.35
N ARG A 4 10.44 -9.29 12.39
CA ARG A 4 9.50 -9.12 11.28
C ARG A 4 8.76 -7.78 11.36
N LEU A 5 8.82 -7.01 10.27
CA LEU A 5 8.06 -5.79 10.06
C LEU A 5 6.99 -6.05 9.01
N VAL A 6 5.72 -5.91 9.40
CA VAL A 6 4.61 -5.91 8.46
C VAL A 6 4.18 -4.48 8.20
N VAL A 7 4.03 -4.11 6.93
CA VAL A 7 3.51 -2.82 6.48
C VAL A 7 2.16 -3.03 5.80
N VAL A 8 1.12 -2.37 6.29
CA VAL A 8 -0.23 -2.42 5.72
C VAL A 8 -0.46 -1.14 4.93
N GLY A 9 -0.38 -1.25 3.60
CA GLY A 9 -0.49 -0.14 2.66
C GLY A 9 0.81 0.07 1.88
N ASN A 10 0.75 -0.20 0.57
CA ASN A 10 1.85 0.02 -0.38
C ASN A 10 1.84 1.44 -0.99
N GLY A 11 1.42 2.45 -0.23
CA GLY A 11 1.38 3.84 -0.67
C GLY A 11 2.71 4.57 -0.47
N MET A 12 2.80 5.80 -0.99
CA MET A 12 4.01 6.64 -0.92
C MET A 12 4.55 6.79 0.51
N ALA A 13 3.67 7.00 1.50
CA ALA A 13 4.07 7.20 2.89
C ALA A 13 4.65 5.92 3.53
N GLY A 14 4.02 4.76 3.29
CA GLY A 14 4.48 3.47 3.81
C GLY A 14 5.85 3.11 3.24
N VAL A 15 6.00 3.22 1.91
CA VAL A 15 7.27 2.90 1.23
C VAL A 15 8.37 3.91 1.59
N ALA A 16 8.08 5.20 1.69
CA ALA A 16 9.06 6.20 2.14
C ALA A 16 9.56 5.91 3.56
N CYS A 17 8.70 5.43 4.47
CA CYS A 17 9.13 4.99 5.79
C CYS A 17 10.06 3.77 5.71
N VAL A 18 9.72 2.78 4.87
CA VAL A 18 10.56 1.59 4.64
C VAL A 18 11.92 1.99 4.07
N GLU A 19 11.99 2.94 3.13
CA GLU A 19 13.26 3.45 2.60
C GLU A 19 14.17 4.02 3.71
N GLN A 20 13.59 4.71 4.71
CA GLN A 20 14.37 5.22 5.84
C GLN A 20 14.79 4.09 6.80
N ILE A 21 13.91 3.12 7.03
CA ILE A 21 14.23 1.92 7.85
C ILE A 21 15.42 1.17 7.24
N LEU A 22 15.41 0.95 5.93
CA LEU A 22 16.50 0.28 5.21
C LEU A 22 17.84 1.03 5.33
N LYS A 23 17.82 2.36 5.46
CA LYS A 23 19.02 3.19 5.59
C LYS A 23 19.55 3.31 7.02
N HIS A 24 18.66 3.33 8.02
CA HIS A 24 19.00 3.82 9.36
C HIS A 24 18.70 2.86 10.51
N ALA A 25 17.91 1.80 10.27
CA ALA A 25 17.47 0.90 11.32
C ALA A 25 18.18 -0.46 11.26
N PRO A 26 18.11 -1.27 12.35
CA PRO A 26 18.48 -2.68 12.29
C PRO A 26 17.71 -3.42 11.19
N LYS A 27 18.31 -4.49 10.65
CA LYS A 27 17.67 -5.28 9.60
C LYS A 27 16.37 -5.95 10.09
N PHE A 28 15.32 -5.83 9.27
CA PHE A 28 14.03 -6.50 9.44
C PHE A 28 13.80 -7.49 8.30
N GLU A 29 13.01 -8.52 8.56
CA GLU A 29 12.26 -9.24 7.52
C GLU A 29 11.01 -8.43 7.23
N ILE A 30 10.88 -7.88 6.01
CA ILE A 30 9.83 -6.90 5.68
C ILE A 30 8.81 -7.54 4.74
N THR A 31 7.55 -7.52 5.13
CA THR A 31 6.41 -7.85 4.26
C THR A 31 5.53 -6.61 4.10
N ILE A 32 5.23 -6.22 2.85
CA ILE A 32 4.35 -5.08 2.54
C ILE A 32 3.10 -5.61 1.85
N PHE A 33 1.93 -5.22 2.38
CA PHE A 33 0.62 -5.53 1.81
C PHE A 33 0.04 -4.32 1.08
N GLY A 34 -0.53 -4.54 -0.11
CA GLY A 34 -1.30 -3.55 -0.85
C GLY A 34 -2.59 -4.16 -1.38
N ASP A 35 -3.72 -3.46 -1.24
CA ASP A 35 -5.01 -3.89 -1.79
C ASP A 35 -5.12 -3.63 -3.30
N GLU A 36 -4.25 -2.78 -3.86
CA GLU A 36 -4.10 -2.55 -5.31
C GLU A 36 -3.16 -3.60 -5.93
N THR A 37 -3.35 -3.92 -7.22
CA THR A 37 -2.53 -4.89 -7.98
C THR A 37 -1.27 -4.28 -8.60
N HIS A 38 -0.90 -3.07 -8.20
CA HIS A 38 0.20 -2.30 -8.77
C HIS A 38 1.21 -1.92 -7.67
N VAL A 39 2.48 -1.74 -8.07
CA VAL A 39 3.51 -1.17 -7.19
C VAL A 39 3.17 0.28 -6.81
N ASN A 40 3.85 0.81 -5.80
CA ASN A 40 3.62 2.16 -5.32
C ASN A 40 3.88 3.21 -6.43
N TYR A 41 3.05 4.25 -6.45
CA TYR A 41 3.09 5.31 -7.46
C TYR A 41 2.90 6.69 -6.84
N ASN A 42 3.28 7.71 -7.59
CA ASN A 42 3.07 9.11 -7.25
C ASN A 42 1.62 9.48 -7.52
N ARG A 43 0.77 9.36 -6.50
CA ARG A 43 -0.66 9.67 -6.58
C ARG A 43 -0.95 11.12 -6.99
N ILE A 44 -0.02 12.05 -6.77
CA ILE A 44 -0.17 13.47 -7.18
C ILE A 44 -0.27 13.58 -8.71
N LEU A 45 0.37 12.67 -9.45
CA LEU A 45 0.40 12.68 -10.91
C LEU A 45 -0.77 11.91 -11.55
N LEU A 46 -1.73 11.41 -10.77
CA LEU A 46 -2.91 10.72 -11.31
C LEU A 46 -3.67 11.59 -12.31
N SER A 47 -3.80 12.89 -12.06
CA SER A 47 -4.52 13.80 -12.98
C SER A 47 -3.87 13.86 -14.37
N SER A 48 -2.54 13.80 -14.46
CA SER A 48 -1.83 13.73 -15.74
C SER A 48 -2.05 12.40 -16.45
N VAL A 49 -2.21 11.30 -15.70
CA VAL A 49 -2.59 10.01 -16.30
C VAL A 49 -4.01 10.07 -16.86
N LEU A 50 -4.95 10.63 -16.11
CA LEU A 50 -6.34 10.82 -16.55
C LEU A 50 -6.44 11.72 -17.79
N ALA A 51 -5.60 12.76 -17.87
CA ALA A 51 -5.51 13.66 -19.01
C ALA A 51 -4.82 13.04 -20.24
N GLY A 52 -4.22 11.85 -20.11
CA GLY A 52 -3.45 11.20 -21.17
C GLY A 52 -2.05 11.79 -21.40
N GLU A 53 -1.58 12.66 -20.50
CA GLU A 53 -0.25 13.27 -20.54
C GLU A 53 0.85 12.30 -20.09
N LYS A 54 0.48 11.30 -19.29
CA LYS A 54 1.36 10.25 -18.76
C LYS A 54 0.70 8.89 -18.82
N ALA A 55 1.49 7.85 -19.06
CA ALA A 55 1.10 6.47 -18.83
C ALA A 55 1.21 6.10 -17.35
N ALA A 56 0.43 5.13 -16.90
CA ALA A 56 0.39 4.71 -15.48
C ALA A 56 1.75 4.18 -14.97
N ASN A 57 2.55 3.57 -15.85
CA ASN A 57 3.90 3.11 -15.49
C ASN A 57 4.89 4.27 -15.27
N GLU A 58 4.69 5.44 -15.90
CA GLU A 58 5.55 6.61 -15.74
C GLU A 58 5.44 7.28 -14.37
N ILE A 59 4.41 6.96 -13.61
CA ILE A 59 4.20 7.51 -12.26
C ILE A 59 4.58 6.53 -11.15
N GLN A 60 5.10 5.34 -11.48
CA GLN A 60 5.61 4.39 -10.48
C GLN A 60 6.83 4.99 -9.75
N LEU A 61 6.91 4.77 -8.43
CA LEU A 61 8.02 5.26 -7.62
C LEU A 61 9.09 4.19 -7.44
N ASN A 62 8.68 2.97 -7.11
CA ASN A 62 9.59 1.84 -6.97
C ASN A 62 9.02 0.68 -7.80
N GLY A 63 9.79 0.22 -8.80
CA GLY A 63 9.47 -0.98 -9.57
C GLY A 63 9.60 -2.27 -8.74
N LEU A 64 9.12 -3.40 -9.27
CA LEU A 64 9.19 -4.71 -8.59
C LEU A 64 10.64 -5.07 -8.21
N GLU A 65 11.60 -4.74 -9.06
CA GLU A 65 13.02 -5.01 -8.86
C GLU A 65 13.58 -4.31 -7.61
N TRP A 66 12.99 -3.18 -7.21
CA TRP A 66 13.38 -2.49 -5.98
C TRP A 66 13.01 -3.31 -4.74
N TYR A 67 11.82 -3.93 -4.72
CA TYR A 67 11.38 -4.77 -3.60
C TYR A 67 12.25 -6.03 -3.52
N GLU A 68 12.46 -6.69 -4.66
CA GLU A 68 13.32 -7.88 -4.76
C GLU A 68 14.75 -7.61 -4.29
N LYS A 69 15.35 -6.50 -4.77
CA LYS A 69 16.71 -6.09 -4.39
C LYS A 69 16.89 -5.88 -2.89
N HIS A 70 15.84 -5.42 -2.20
CA HIS A 70 15.88 -5.19 -0.75
C HIS A 70 15.35 -6.38 0.07
N GLY A 71 14.99 -7.50 -0.58
CA GLY A 71 14.44 -8.67 0.09
C GLY A 71 13.08 -8.40 0.75
N ILE A 72 12.29 -7.48 0.17
CA ILE A 72 10.95 -7.15 0.66
C ILE A 72 9.96 -8.12 0.01
N GLU A 73 9.19 -8.82 0.85
CA GLU A 73 8.05 -9.60 0.39
C GLU A 73 6.88 -8.65 0.09
N LEU A 74 6.60 -8.42 -1.19
CA LEU A 74 5.49 -7.58 -1.63
C LEU A 74 4.25 -8.45 -1.94
N ARG A 75 3.14 -8.17 -1.26
CA ARG A 75 1.85 -8.87 -1.39
C ARG A 75 0.82 -7.89 -1.98
N LEU A 76 0.76 -7.83 -3.32
CA LEU A 76 -0.19 -7.01 -4.07
C LEU A 76 -1.56 -7.71 -4.21
N GLY A 77 -2.62 -6.92 -4.30
CA GLY A 77 -3.99 -7.43 -4.38
C GLY A 77 -4.47 -8.17 -3.14
N VAL A 78 -3.80 -8.00 -1.99
CA VAL A 78 -4.16 -8.63 -0.72
C VAL A 78 -4.53 -7.54 0.28
N ARG A 79 -5.82 -7.44 0.60
CA ARG A 79 -6.32 -6.49 1.59
C ARG A 79 -6.20 -7.08 2.98
N ILE A 80 -5.51 -6.39 3.88
CA ILE A 80 -5.57 -6.75 5.31
C ILE A 80 -6.96 -6.39 5.87
N THR A 81 -7.62 -7.37 6.46
CA THR A 81 -8.99 -7.28 6.99
C THR A 81 -9.05 -7.28 8.51
N ASP A 82 -8.06 -7.86 9.19
CA ASP A 82 -7.98 -7.89 10.65
C ASP A 82 -6.56 -7.72 11.17
N VAL A 83 -6.44 -7.14 12.36
CA VAL A 83 -5.19 -7.01 13.11
C VAL A 83 -5.44 -7.48 14.54
N ALA A 84 -4.83 -8.61 14.90
CA ALA A 84 -4.87 -9.13 16.25
C ALA A 84 -3.60 -8.75 17.01
N ALA A 85 -3.65 -7.69 17.80
CA ALA A 85 -2.48 -7.12 18.48
C ALA A 85 -1.88 -8.07 19.53
N GLU A 86 -2.72 -8.82 20.24
CA GLU A 86 -2.33 -9.77 21.28
C GLU A 86 -1.57 -10.96 20.67
N ARG A 87 -2.06 -11.45 19.53
CA ARG A 87 -1.43 -12.55 18.77
C ARG A 87 -0.31 -12.07 17.85
N LYS A 88 -0.21 -10.75 17.65
CA LYS A 88 0.69 -10.08 16.70
C LYS A 88 0.57 -10.65 15.29
N THR A 89 -0.64 -10.71 14.77
CA THR A 89 -0.93 -11.21 13.41
C THR A 89 -1.80 -10.23 12.64
N VAL A 90 -1.60 -10.18 11.33
CA VAL A 90 -2.57 -9.60 10.38
C VAL A 90 -3.22 -10.71 9.57
N THR A 91 -4.46 -10.50 9.15
CA THR A 91 -5.21 -11.42 8.29
C THR A 91 -5.53 -10.76 6.96
N GLY A 92 -5.22 -11.41 5.84
CA GLY A 92 -5.59 -11.01 4.50
C GLY A 92 -7.01 -11.44 4.13
N ASP A 93 -7.61 -10.78 3.15
CA ASP A 93 -8.88 -11.18 2.52
C ASP A 93 -8.77 -12.49 1.73
N ASP A 94 -7.55 -12.88 1.35
CA ASP A 94 -7.20 -14.21 0.83
C ASP A 94 -7.15 -15.32 1.91
N GLY A 95 -7.44 -14.98 3.17
CA GLY A 95 -7.37 -15.90 4.31
C GLY A 95 -5.96 -16.14 4.86
N SER A 96 -4.92 -15.51 4.28
CA SER A 96 -3.56 -15.62 4.79
C SER A 96 -3.42 -14.97 6.16
N ILE A 97 -2.57 -15.54 7.02
CA ILE A 97 -2.25 -14.99 8.34
C ILE A 97 -0.74 -14.76 8.41
N THR A 98 -0.34 -13.52 8.67
CA THR A 98 1.06 -13.12 8.76
C THR A 98 1.36 -12.54 10.14
N SER A 99 2.24 -13.21 10.87
CA SER A 99 2.70 -12.73 12.18
C SER A 99 3.79 -11.66 12.07
N PHE A 100 3.80 -10.70 12.98
CA PHE A 100 4.73 -9.57 12.99
C PHE A 100 5.39 -9.35 14.36
N ASN A 101 6.54 -8.68 14.39
CA ASN A 101 7.10 -8.09 15.60
C ASN A 101 6.81 -6.59 15.69
N LYS A 102 6.78 -5.92 14.54
CA LYS A 102 6.39 -4.52 14.38
C LYS A 102 5.37 -4.41 13.24
N LEU A 103 4.38 -3.55 13.42
CA LEU A 103 3.34 -3.27 12.45
C LEU A 103 3.37 -1.79 12.10
N LEU A 104 3.43 -1.47 10.82
CA LEU A 104 3.26 -0.13 10.27
C LEU A 104 1.92 -0.06 9.53
N ILE A 105 1.01 0.77 10.01
CA ILE A 105 -0.27 1.02 9.33
C ILE A 105 -0.11 2.27 8.47
N ALA A 106 -0.20 2.10 7.15
CA ALA A 106 0.01 3.12 6.14
C ALA A 106 -1.08 3.06 5.05
N THR A 107 -2.33 2.76 5.43
CA THR A 107 -3.48 2.53 4.54
C THR A 107 -4.00 3.78 3.82
N GLY A 108 -3.44 4.95 4.09
CA GLY A 108 -3.91 6.22 3.54
C GLY A 108 -5.32 6.57 4.01
N SER A 109 -6.09 7.22 3.13
CA SER A 109 -7.45 7.67 3.40
C SER A 109 -8.40 7.27 2.27
N THR A 110 -9.70 7.37 2.53
CA THR A 110 -10.78 7.21 1.54
C THR A 110 -11.56 8.52 1.41
N PRO A 111 -12.03 8.90 0.21
CA PRO A 111 -12.80 10.13 0.04
C PRO A 111 -14.12 10.05 0.79
N LEU A 112 -14.49 11.14 1.46
CA LEU A 112 -15.80 11.27 2.09
C LEU A 112 -16.83 11.53 1.00
N ILE A 113 -17.84 10.66 0.89
CA ILE A 113 -18.99 10.88 0.01
C ILE A 113 -20.08 11.56 0.83
N PRO A 114 -20.47 12.81 0.52
CA PRO A 114 -21.48 13.53 1.28
C PRO A 114 -22.85 12.81 1.19
N PRO A 115 -23.65 12.82 2.26
CA PRO A 115 -24.98 12.21 2.27
C PRO A 115 -25.98 13.11 1.54
N MET A 116 -25.87 13.17 0.22
CA MET A 116 -26.74 13.99 -0.63
C MET A 116 -27.29 13.18 -1.80
N ASP A 117 -28.45 13.59 -2.29
CA ASP A 117 -29.09 12.95 -3.43
C ASP A 117 -28.23 13.10 -4.70
N GLY A 118 -28.17 12.02 -5.48
CA GLY A 118 -27.47 12.01 -6.76
C GLY A 118 -26.01 11.57 -6.73
N VAL A 119 -25.37 11.35 -5.58
CA VAL A 119 -23.96 10.88 -5.49
C VAL A 119 -23.71 9.49 -6.05
N LYS A 120 -24.78 8.72 -6.32
CA LYS A 120 -24.73 7.38 -6.93
C LYS A 120 -25.22 7.37 -8.38
N LYS A 121 -25.47 8.53 -8.99
CA LYS A 121 -25.92 8.60 -10.39
C LYS A 121 -24.80 8.19 -11.33
N GLU A 122 -25.22 7.71 -12.51
CA GLU A 122 -24.31 7.49 -13.63
C GLU A 122 -23.53 8.79 -13.95
N GLY A 123 -22.23 8.65 -14.23
CA GLY A 123 -21.35 9.79 -14.48
C GLY A 123 -20.73 10.43 -13.23
N VAL A 124 -21.10 9.98 -12.02
CA VAL A 124 -20.46 10.43 -10.77
C VAL A 124 -19.33 9.46 -10.41
N PHE A 125 -18.11 9.96 -10.34
CA PHE A 125 -16.92 9.16 -10.06
C PHE A 125 -16.13 9.70 -8.87
N VAL A 126 -15.45 8.78 -8.19
CA VAL A 126 -14.43 9.10 -7.18
C VAL A 126 -13.07 8.95 -7.84
N PHE A 127 -12.27 10.01 -7.82
CA PHE A 127 -10.92 9.98 -8.38
C PHE A 127 -9.89 9.98 -7.26
N GLN A 128 -9.25 8.83 -7.03
CA GLN A 128 -8.27 8.70 -5.96
C GLN A 128 -7.19 7.65 -6.22
N ARG A 129 -7.45 6.63 -7.03
CA ARG A 129 -6.58 5.47 -7.23
C ARG A 129 -6.47 5.14 -8.72
N LEU A 130 -5.44 4.39 -9.12
CA LEU A 130 -5.31 3.83 -10.47
C LEU A 130 -6.38 2.76 -10.74
#